data_AF-A0A0E9TLQ8-F1
#
_entry.id   AF-A0A0E9TLQ8-F1
#
_cell.length_a   1.000
_cell.length_b   1.000
_cell.length_c   1.000
_cell.angle_alpha   90.00
_cell.angle_beta   90.00
_cell.angle_gamma   90.00
#
_symmetry.space_group_name_H-M   'P 1'
#
loop_
_entity.id
_entity.type
_entity.pdbx_description
1 polymer ?
#
loop_
_entity_poly.entity_id
_entity_poly.type
_entity_poly.pdbx_seq_one_letter_code
_entity_poly.pdbx_strand_id
1 'polypeptide(L)' 'MLEMVQYTPVILDPNTMSPWVCLSDDLTCVRLSEVRQRIPENPERCSRGVMVLGSEGFTSGKHSWEVEVGEKSAWTK' A
#
# COMPACT_ATOMS: atom_id res chain seq x y z
N MET A 1 -28.74 -7.78 18.25
CA MET A 1 -28.01 -6.51 18.06
C MET A 1 -27.08 -6.76 16.90
N LEU A 2 -27.30 -6.13 15.74
CA LEU A 2 -26.42 -6.30 14.60
C LEU A 2 -25.12 -5.57 14.93
N GLU A 3 -24.02 -6.31 15.04
CA GLU A 3 -22.69 -5.70 15.10
C GLU A 3 -22.50 -4.91 13.80
N MET A 4 -22.45 -3.58 13.90
CA MET A 4 -22.00 -2.74 12.79
C MET A 4 -20.53 -3.07 12.57
N VAL A 5 -20.24 -3.88 11.55
CA VAL A 5 -18.87 -4.09 11.10
C VAL A 5 -18.38 -2.77 10.51
N GLN A 6 -17.45 -2.12 11.21
CA GLN A 6 -16.83 -0.90 10.72
C GLN A 6 -15.84 -1.27 9.60
N TYR A 7 -16.27 -1.04 8.36
CA TYR A 7 -15.38 -1.20 7.21
C TYR A 7 -14.32 -0.09 7.23
N THR A 8 -13.07 -0.46 7.48
CA THR A 8 -11.92 0.45 7.45
C THR A 8 -10.94 -0.09 6.43
N PRO A 9 -10.98 0.38 5.17
CA PRO A 9 -10.09 -0.12 4.14
C PRO A 9 -8.64 0.25 4.48
N VAL A 10 -7.72 -0.69 4.26
CA VAL A 10 -6.29 -0.36 4.26
C VAL A 10 -6.00 0.37 2.96
N ILE A 11 -5.61 1.64 3.07
CA ILE A 11 -5.15 2.46 1.95
C ILE A 11 -3.63 2.62 1.99
N LEU A 12 -3.03 2.79 0.83
CA LEU A 12 -1.59 2.89 0.63
C LEU A 12 -1.14 4.35 0.69
N ASP A 13 0.05 4.59 1.24
CA ASP A 13 0.62 5.94 1.36
C ASP A 13 1.55 6.28 0.17
N PRO A 14 1.15 7.23 -0.71
CA PRO A 14 1.99 7.66 -1.84
C PRO A 14 3.33 8.28 -1.41
N ASN A 15 3.44 8.84 -0.21
CA ASN A 15 4.68 9.44 0.29
C ASN A 15 5.75 8.39 0.60
N THR A 16 5.32 7.18 0.95
CA THR A 16 6.23 6.05 1.24
C THR A 16 6.61 5.25 0.00
N MET A 17 5.83 5.42 -1.07
CA MET A 17 5.95 4.67 -2.31
C MET A 17 7.31 4.82 -2.98
N SER A 18 7.90 3.71 -3.42
CA SER A 18 9.10 3.76 -4.25
C SER A 18 8.80 4.31 -5.67
N PRO A 19 9.77 4.92 -6.37
CA PRO A 19 9.57 5.46 -7.72
C PRO A 19 9.17 4.44 -8.80
N TRP A 20 9.20 3.14 -8.50
CA TRP A 20 8.84 2.05 -9.42
C TRP A 20 7.42 1.52 -9.18
N VAL A 21 6.65 2.12 -8.26
CA VAL A 21 5.33 1.64 -7.88
C VAL A 21 4.27 2.64 -8.35
N CYS A 22 3.19 2.17 -8.99
CA CYS A 22 1.99 2.95 -9.31
C CYS A 22 0.84 2.53 -8.39
N LEU A 23 0.03 3.50 -7.97
CA LEU A 23 -1.18 3.28 -7.18
C LEU A 23 -2.44 3.57 -8.02
N SER A 24 -3.56 2.96 -7.64
CA SER A 24 -4.88 3.38 -8.10
C SER A 24 -5.32 4.68 -7.42
N ASP A 25 -6.32 5.35 -8.00
CA ASP A 25 -6.86 6.62 -7.47
C ASP A 25 -7.47 6.48 -6.07
N ASP A 26 -7.99 5.28 -5.75
CA ASP A 26 -8.55 4.94 -4.43
C ASP A 26 -7.49 4.43 -3.43
N LEU A 27 -6.22 4.36 -3.85
CA LEU A 27 -5.07 3.94 -3.05
C LEU A 27 -5.18 2.52 -2.48
N THR A 28 -5.98 1.64 -3.07
CA THR A 28 -6.12 0.24 -2.62
C THR A 28 -5.31 -0.75 -3.46
N CYS A 29 -4.90 -0.36 -4.67
CA CYS A 29 -4.19 -1.23 -5.60
C CYS A 29 -2.77 -0.76 -5.86
N VAL A 30 -1.88 -1.72 -6.06
CA VAL A 30 -0.46 -1.48 -6.36
C VAL A 30 -0.04 -2.21 -7.63
N ARG A 31 0.74 -1.53 -8.48
CA ARG A 31 1.34 -2.12 -9.68
C ARG A 31 2.81 -1.73 -9.78
N LEU A 32 3.63 -2.65 -10.28
CA LEU A 32 4.99 -2.33 -10.68
C LEU A 32 4.95 -1.53 -11.98
N SER A 33 5.64 -0.40 -12.02
CA SER A 33 5.86 0.41 -13.20
C SER A 33 7.10 -0.07 -13.95
N GLU A 34 7.02 -0.14 -15.27
CA GLU A 34 8.20 -0.37 -16.12
C GLU A 34 9.11 0.86 -16.18
N VAL A 35 8.55 2.05 -15.93
CA VAL A 35 9.27 3.33 -15.99
C VAL A 35 9.35 3.94 -14.60
N ARG A 36 10.54 4.40 -14.21
CA ARG A 36 10.74 5.15 -12.97
C ARG A 36 9.93 6.45 -13.02
N GLN A 37 9.00 6.60 -12.08
CA GLN A 37 8.19 7.81 -11.97
C GLN A 37 9.02 8.97 -11.40
N ARG A 38 8.71 10.18 -11.89
CA ARG A 38 9.28 11.43 -11.40
C ARG A 38 8.38 11.97 -10.29
N ILE A 39 8.68 11.56 -9.06
CA ILE A 39 7.97 11.97 -7.85
C ILE A 39 8.91 12.77 -6.93
N PRO A 40 8.41 13.73 -6.13
CA PRO A 40 9.24 14.53 -5.25
C PRO A 40 9.97 13.68 -4.22
N GLU A 41 11.24 13.97 -3.91
CA GLU A 41 11.93 13.32 -2.81
C GLU A 41 11.37 13.81 -1.46
N ASN A 42 11.16 12.90 -0.52
CA ASN A 42 10.71 13.19 0.84
C ASN A 42 11.31 12.15 1.82
N PRO A 43 11.46 12.48 3.11
CA PRO A 43 12.12 11.60 4.08
C PRO A 43 11.45 10.23 4.27
N GLU A 44 10.14 10.15 4.06
CA GLU A 44 9.35 8.91 4.22
C GLU A 44 9.48 7.96 3.01
N ARG A 45 10.08 8.43 1.91
CA ARG A 45 10.15 7.68 0.66
C ARG A 45 10.98 6.41 0.82
N CYS A 46 10.41 5.28 0.41
CA CYS A 46 11.15 4.04 0.42
C CYS A 46 12.17 3.99 -0.73
N SER A 47 13.45 4.13 -0.37
CA SER A 47 14.59 3.98 -1.28
C SER A 47 15.18 2.57 -1.33
N ARG A 48 14.72 1.67 -0.44
CA ARG A 48 15.35 0.35 -0.23
C ARG A 48 14.78 -0.78 -1.10
N GLY A 49 13.76 -0.55 -1.90
CA GLY A 49 13.19 -1.56 -2.80
C GLY A 49 11.89 -1.12 -3.48
N VAL A 50 11.26 -2.05 -4.21
CA VAL A 50 9.93 -1.87 -4.81
C VAL A 50 8.86 -2.16 -3.74
N MET A 51 8.48 -1.12 -3.00
CA MET A 51 7.45 -1.24 -1.95
C MET A 51 6.69 0.07 -1.73
N VAL A 52 5.62 -0.05 -0.97
CA VAL A 52 4.76 1.02 -0.46
C VAL A 52 4.20 0.56 0.89
N LEU A 53 3.97 1.48 1.82
CA LEU A 53 3.39 1.19 3.14
C LEU A 53 1.90 1.54 3.16
N GLY A 54 1.17 0.95 4.11
CA GLY A 54 -0.16 1.44 4.47
C GLY A 54 -0.09 2.83 5.11
N SER A 55 -1.14 3.62 4.99
CA SER A 55 -1.20 5.00 5.51
C SER A 55 -1.28 5.09 7.03
N GLU A 56 -1.77 4.04 7.68
CA GLU A 56 -1.98 4.02 9.13
C GLU A 56 -1.17 2.90 9.78
N GLY A 57 -0.46 3.26 10.85
CA GLY A 57 0.19 2.31 11.74
C GLY A 57 -0.72 1.94 12.91
N PHE A 58 -0.69 0.67 13.30
CA PHE A 58 -1.45 0.17 14.46
C PHE A 58 -0.53 -0.02 15.67
N THR A 59 -0.93 0.51 16.83
CA THR A 59 -0.16 0.38 18.08
C THR A 59 -0.79 -0.59 19.08
N SER A 60 -2.04 -1.00 18.87
CA SER A 60 -2.79 -1.93 19.73
C SER A 60 -3.98 -2.54 18.99
N GLY A 61 -4.62 -3.56 19.56
CA GLY A 61 -5.81 -4.22 18.99
C GLY A 61 -5.50 -5.42 18.08
N LYS A 62 -6.53 -5.90 17.38
CA LYS A 62 -6.44 -6.97 16.37
C LYS A 62 -6.91 -6.41 15.03
N HIS A 63 -6.08 -6.55 14.01
CA HIS A 63 -6.33 -6.01 12.68
C HIS A 63 -6.12 -7.11 11.64
N SER A 64 -6.97 -7.13 10.62
CA SER A 64 -6.89 -8.06 9.50
C SER A 64 -7.30 -7.36 8.23
N TRP A 65 -6.57 -7.62 7.16
CA TRP A 65 -6.90 -7.17 5.82
C TRP A 65 -6.66 -8.30 4.83
N GLU A 66 -7.33 -8.22 3.70
CA GLU A 66 -7.19 -9.18 2.61
C GLU A 66 -6.54 -8.47 1.43
N VAL A 67 -5.72 -9.21 0.68
CA VAL A 67 -5.04 -8.69 -0.51
C VAL A 67 -5.30 -9.64 -1.65
N GLU A 68 -5.87 -9.13 -2.73
CA GLU A 68 -6.00 -9.88 -3.98
C GLU A 68 -4.68 -9.82 -4.76
N VAL A 69 -4.00 -10.96 -4.86
CA VAL A 69 -2.70 -11.08 -5.56
C VAL A 69 -2.83 -11.64 -6.98
N GLY A 70 -4.00 -12.21 -7.33
CA GLY A 70 -4.24 -12.88 -8.61
C GLY A 70 -3.18 -13.95 -8.93
N GLU A 71 -2.74 -14.01 -10.18
CA GLU A 71 -1.74 -14.96 -10.67
C GLU A 71 -0.29 -14.45 -10.56
N LYS A 72 -0.03 -13.43 -9.73
CA LYS A 72 1.32 -12.85 -9.60
C LYS A 72 2.30 -13.87 -9.01
N SER A 73 3.42 -14.07 -9.69
CA SER A 73 4.49 -14.98 -9.27
C SER A 73 5.38 -14.44 -8.15
N ALA A 74 5.35 -13.13 -7.88
CA ALA A 74 6.12 -12.49 -6.82
C ALA A 74 5.35 -11.33 -6.18
N TRP A 75 5.30 -11.36 -4.84
CA TRP A 75 4.77 -10.31 -3.96
C TRP A 75 5.33 -10.53 -2.54
N THR A 76 5.18 -9.55 -1.65
CA THR A 76 5.65 -9.64 -0.27
C THR A 76 4.54 -9.20 0.68
N LYS A 77 4.46 -9.91 1.81
CA LYS A 77 3.54 -9.65 2.93
C LYS A 77 4.19 -8.78 3.99
#